data_AF-A0A084ILG9-F1
#
_entry.id   AF-A0A084ILG9-F1
#
_cell.length_a   1.000
_cell.length_b   1.000
_cell.length_c   1.000
_cell.angle_alpha   90.00
_cell.angle_beta   90.00
_cell.angle_gamma   90.00
#
_symmetry.space_group_name_H-M   'P 1'
#
loop_
_entity.id
_entity.type
_entity.pdbx_description
1 polymer ?
#
loop_
_entity_poly.entity_id
_entity_poly.type
_entity_poly.pdbx_seq_one_letter_code
_entity_poly.pdbx_strand_id
1 'polypeptide(L)'
;MRPMLADGLLWVAAVAAAVPAVGVLAWVTPLVWRPHWPPIGALFWFVLVAPTVEEIVFRGGLQEWLLRRDAARIGPISRANGLASVVFAACHLIGHPPAWAAAMVLPSLLFGLFYERGRRLGGPIVLHAVYNAAYLALLGAIGGPALLP
;
A
#
# COMPACT_ATOMS: atom_id res chain seq x y z
N MET A 1 25.09 15.58 -3.62
CA MET A 1 23.85 16.23 -4.12
C MET A 1 22.98 15.30 -4.98
N ARG A 2 23.53 14.52 -5.92
CA ARG A 2 22.76 13.54 -6.73
C ARG A 2 21.89 12.50 -5.97
N PRO A 3 22.32 11.89 -4.85
CA PRO A 3 21.51 10.86 -4.18
C PRO A 3 20.24 11.43 -3.53
N MET A 4 20.30 12.64 -2.95
CA MET A 4 19.13 13.28 -2.32
C MET A 4 18.04 13.65 -3.33
N LEU A 5 18.42 14.09 -4.54
CA LEU A 5 17.46 14.41 -5.61
C LEU A 5 16.79 13.15 -6.16
N ALA A 6 17.52 12.04 -6.26
CA ALA A 6 16.97 10.75 -6.68
C ALA A 6 15.99 10.19 -5.65
N ASP A 7 16.31 10.31 -4.36
CA ASP A 7 15.41 9.91 -3.27
C ASP A 7 14.14 10.77 -3.23
N GLY A 8 14.26 12.09 -3.41
CA GLY A 8 13.13 13.00 -3.49
C GLY A 8 12.20 12.72 -4.67
N LEU A 9 12.76 12.52 -5.86
CA LEU A 9 11.98 12.18 -7.06
C LEU A 9 11.23 10.86 -6.88
N LEU A 10 11.86 9.88 -6.24
CA LEU A 10 11.21 8.61 -5.98
C LEU A 10 10.05 8.73 -4.98
N TRP A 11 10.21 9.54 -3.94
CA TRP A 11 9.12 9.86 -3.02
C TRP A 11 7.94 10.49 -3.75
N VAL A 12 8.21 11.47 -4.62
CA VAL A 12 7.18 12.12 -5.45
C VAL A 12 6.50 11.10 -6.36
N ALA A 13 7.26 10.25 -7.05
CA ALA A 13 6.71 9.22 -7.91
C ALA A 13 5.87 8.19 -7.13
N ALA A 14 6.32 7.79 -5.95
CA ALA A 14 5.62 6.84 -5.08
C ALA A 14 4.28 7.39 -4.59
N VAL A 15 4.24 8.67 -4.19
CA VAL A 15 3.01 9.37 -3.79
C VAL A 15 2.09 9.57 -4.99
N ALA A 16 2.63 10.04 -6.13
CA ALA A 16 1.85 10.24 -7.34
C ALA A 16 1.22 8.94 -7.86
N ALA A 17 1.88 7.80 -7.64
CA ALA A 17 1.38 6.47 -8.02
C ALA A 17 0.13 6.02 -7.23
N ALA A 18 -0.25 6.71 -6.14
CA ALA A 18 -1.51 6.43 -5.44
C ALA A 18 -2.74 6.62 -6.35
N VAL A 19 -2.75 7.66 -7.18
CA VAL A 19 -3.86 7.96 -8.09
C VAL A 19 -4.05 6.86 -9.16
N PRO A 20 -3.04 6.45 -9.94
CA PRO A 20 -3.20 5.35 -10.88
C PRO A 20 -3.48 4.02 -10.17
N ALA A 21 -2.97 3.77 -8.95
CA ALA A 21 -3.32 2.57 -8.18
C ALA A 21 -4.82 2.54 -7.85
N VAL A 22 -5.38 3.67 -7.42
CA VAL A 22 -6.82 3.84 -7.24
C VAL A 22 -7.60 3.66 -8.55
N GLY A 23 -7.06 4.14 -9.67
CA GLY A 23 -7.66 3.92 -10.99
C GLY A 23 -7.68 2.45 -11.43
N VAL A 24 -6.60 1.70 -11.16
CA VAL A 24 -6.57 0.24 -11.36
C VAL A 24 -7.65 -0.42 -10.51
N LEU A 25 -7.79 0.00 -9.24
CA LEU A 25 -8.80 -0.57 -8.36
C LEU A 25 -10.23 -0.30 -8.86
N ALA A 26 -10.51 0.92 -9.33
CA ALA A 26 -11.80 1.25 -9.95
C ALA A 26 -12.06 0.45 -11.24
N TRP A 27 -11.01 0.08 -11.97
CA TRP A 27 -11.15 -0.71 -13.20
C TRP A 27 -11.44 -2.19 -12.93
N VAL A 28 -10.88 -2.75 -11.86
CA VAL A 28 -11.00 -4.19 -11.53
C VAL A 28 -12.07 -4.50 -10.48
N THR A 29 -12.81 -3.49 -10.02
CA THR A 29 -13.87 -3.62 -9.01
C THR A 29 -15.12 -2.81 -9.41
N PRO A 30 -16.27 -3.00 -8.74
CA PRO A 30 -17.46 -2.18 -8.97
C PRO A 30 -17.38 -0.75 -8.42
N LEU A 31 -16.21 -0.30 -7.95
CA LEU A 31 -16.03 1.05 -7.45
C LEU A 31 -15.93 2.06 -8.58
N VAL A 32 -16.43 3.27 -8.33
CA VAL A 32 -16.39 4.37 -9.30
C VAL A 32 -15.65 5.56 -8.71
N TRP A 33 -15.07 6.36 -9.61
CA TRP A 33 -14.51 7.67 -9.28
C TRP A 33 -15.61 8.57 -8.73
N ARG A 34 -15.55 8.82 -7.43
CA ARG A 34 -16.53 9.62 -6.70
C ARG A 34 -15.81 10.37 -5.57
N PRO A 35 -15.19 11.53 -5.89
CA PRO A 35 -14.53 12.35 -4.89
C PRO A 35 -15.50 12.77 -3.79
N HIS A 36 -15.12 12.52 -2.54
CA HIS A 36 -15.90 12.89 -1.37
C HIS A 36 -14.99 13.06 -0.15
N TRP A 37 -15.53 13.61 0.93
CA TRP A 37 -14.81 13.69 2.19
C TRP A 37 -15.07 12.43 3.03
N PRO A 38 -14.03 11.65 3.38
CA PRO A 38 -14.22 10.46 4.19
C PRO A 38 -14.62 10.82 5.63
N PRO A 39 -15.43 9.99 6.31
CA PRO A 39 -15.73 10.17 7.72
C PRO A 39 -14.45 10.18 8.57
N ILE A 40 -14.40 11.02 9.61
CA ILE A 40 -13.18 11.17 10.44
C ILE A 40 -12.78 9.86 11.13
N GLY A 41 -13.74 9.02 11.51
CA GLY A 41 -13.47 7.69 12.07
C GLY A 41 -12.80 6.75 11.07
N ALA A 42 -13.20 6.84 9.79
CA ALA A 42 -12.58 6.07 8.71
C ALA A 42 -11.15 6.54 8.45
N LEU A 43 -10.90 7.85 8.46
CA LEU A 43 -9.56 8.41 8.36
C LEU A 43 -8.69 7.93 9.52
N PHE A 44 -9.18 8.02 10.76
CA PHE A 44 -8.42 7.56 11.92
C PHE A 44 -8.06 6.07 11.80
N TRP A 45 -9.02 5.22 11.45
CA TRP A 45 -8.77 3.78 11.38
C TRP A 45 -7.92 3.38 10.17
N PHE A 46 -8.32 3.73 8.96
CA PHE A 46 -7.71 3.24 7.73
C PHE A 46 -6.50 4.07 7.25
N VAL A 47 -6.31 5.30 7.71
CA VAL A 47 -5.15 6.13 7.33
C VAL A 47 -4.08 6.15 8.42
N LEU A 48 -4.44 5.94 9.69
CA LEU A 48 -3.46 5.96 10.79
C LEU A 48 -3.25 4.57 11.39
N VAL A 49 -4.29 3.95 11.96
CA VAL A 49 -4.11 2.77 12.79
C VAL A 49 -3.79 1.52 11.95
N ALA A 50 -4.66 1.16 11.02
CA ALA A 50 -4.50 -0.01 10.16
C ALA A 50 -3.15 -0.03 9.41
N PRO A 51 -2.74 1.00 8.65
CA PRO A 51 -1.46 0.98 7.94
C PRO A 51 -0.27 0.90 8.90
N THR A 52 -0.35 1.49 10.09
CA THR A 52 0.72 1.36 11.10
C THR A 52 0.87 -0.09 11.57
N VAL A 53 -0.24 -0.74 11.93
CA VAL A 53 -0.24 -2.14 12.39
C VAL A 53 0.20 -3.07 11.27
N GLU A 54 -0.33 -2.89 10.07
CA GLU A 54 0.00 -3.71 8.90
C GLU A 54 1.50 -3.59 8.55
N GLU A 55 2.06 -2.38 8.46
CA GLU A 55 3.48 -2.25 8.15
C GLU A 55 4.40 -2.77 9.27
N ILE A 56 3.99 -2.72 10.55
CA ILE A 56 4.70 -3.39 11.65
C ILE A 56 4.73 -4.90 11.41
N VAL A 57 3.59 -5.52 11.10
CA VAL A 57 3.48 -6.97 10.90
C VAL A 57 4.22 -7.41 9.64
N PHE A 58 3.95 -6.77 8.50
CA PHE A 58 4.45 -7.24 7.21
C PHE A 58 5.87 -6.79 6.90
N ARG A 59 6.27 -5.57 7.30
CA ARG A 59 7.65 -5.09 7.06
C ARG A 59 8.57 -5.39 8.23
N GLY A 60 8.20 -4.90 9.41
CA GLY A 60 8.97 -5.06 10.64
C GLY A 60 9.04 -6.52 11.10
N GLY A 61 8.00 -7.31 10.82
CA GLY A 61 7.93 -8.73 11.13
C GLY A 61 8.34 -9.61 9.94
N LEU A 62 7.40 -9.89 9.04
CA LEU A 62 7.55 -10.93 8.01
C LEU A 62 8.70 -10.65 7.02
N GLN A 63 8.72 -9.47 6.40
CA GLN A 63 9.75 -9.13 5.42
C GLN A 63 11.14 -9.07 6.07
N GLU A 64 11.27 -8.48 7.26
CA GLU A 64 12.53 -8.47 8.02
C GLU A 64 13.00 -9.90 8.36
N TRP A 65 12.10 -10.75 8.83
CA TRP A 65 12.39 -12.15 9.13
C TRP A 65 12.86 -12.93 7.89
N LEU A 66 12.26 -12.67 6.72
CA LEU A 66 12.68 -13.25 5.44
C LEU A 66 14.04 -12.70 4.98
N LEU A 67 14.27 -11.39 5.10
CA LEU A 67 15.53 -10.74 4.69
C LEU A 67 16.74 -11.26 5.46
N ARG A 68 16.56 -11.68 6.72
CA ARG A 68 17.62 -12.31 7.52
C ARG A 68 17.99 -13.72 7.04
N ARG A 69 17.16 -14.36 6.23
CA ARG A 69 17.36 -15.72 5.70
C ARG A 69 17.82 -15.71 4.26
N ASP A 70 17.19 -14.86 3.45
CA ASP A 70 17.46 -14.77 2.03
C ASP A 70 17.24 -13.33 1.55
N ALA A 71 18.34 -12.72 1.10
CA ALA A 71 18.36 -11.37 0.57
C ALA A 71 18.49 -11.35 -0.96
N ALA A 72 18.30 -12.48 -1.66
CA ALA A 72 18.36 -12.53 -3.11
C ALA A 72 17.31 -11.59 -3.74
N ARG A 73 17.67 -10.98 -4.88
CA ARG A 73 16.87 -9.92 -5.52
C ARG A 73 16.79 -10.14 -7.02
N ILE A 74 15.67 -9.70 -7.60
CA ILE A 74 15.48 -9.57 -9.05
C ILE A 74 15.27 -8.08 -9.32
N GLY A 75 16.30 -7.41 -9.83
CA GLY A 75 16.31 -5.95 -9.99
C GLY A 75 16.11 -5.24 -8.64
N PRO A 76 15.15 -4.31 -8.50
CA PRO A 76 14.93 -3.57 -7.25
C PRO A 76 14.19 -4.37 -6.18
N ILE A 77 13.61 -5.53 -6.51
CA ILE A 77 12.74 -6.29 -5.61
C ILE A 77 13.48 -7.47 -5.00
N SER A 78 13.52 -7.56 -3.68
CA SER A 78 14.02 -8.74 -2.98
C SER A 78 12.97 -9.87 -2.97
N ARG A 79 13.41 -11.12 -2.86
CA ARG A 79 12.51 -12.26 -2.65
C ARG A 79 11.68 -12.08 -1.38
N ALA A 80 12.25 -11.51 -0.33
CA ALA A 80 11.56 -11.23 0.91
C ALA A 80 10.41 -10.22 0.75
N ASN A 81 10.63 -9.12 0.01
CA ASN A 81 9.59 -8.16 -0.31
C ASN A 81 8.49 -8.81 -1.19
N GLY A 82 8.91 -9.57 -2.20
CA GLY A 82 7.98 -10.32 -3.06
C GLY A 82 7.05 -11.23 -2.27
N LEU A 83 7.61 -12.09 -1.41
CA LEU A 83 6.86 -13.02 -0.57
C LEU A 83 5.98 -12.28 0.45
N ALA A 84 6.51 -11.28 1.16
CA ALA A 84 5.72 -10.48 2.10
C ALA A 84 4.54 -9.78 1.41
N SER A 85 4.73 -9.32 0.17
CA SER A 85 3.67 -8.68 -0.63
C SER A 85 2.61 -9.65 -1.11
N VAL A 86 2.99 -10.88 -1.48
CA VAL A 86 2.02 -11.92 -1.82
C VAL A 86 1.19 -12.31 -0.60
N VAL A 87 1.82 -12.46 0.58
CA VAL A 87 1.09 -12.78 1.83
C VAL A 87 0.17 -11.62 2.23
N PHE A 88 0.64 -10.37 2.16
CA PHE A 88 -0.17 -9.17 2.39
C PHE A 88 -1.42 -9.14 1.51
N ALA A 89 -1.24 -9.34 0.20
CA ALA A 89 -2.33 -9.42 -0.76
C ALA A 89 -3.29 -10.58 -0.45
N ALA A 90 -2.77 -11.76 -0.07
CA ALA A 90 -3.60 -12.91 0.28
C ALA A 90 -4.49 -12.65 1.51
N CYS A 91 -3.99 -11.91 2.52
CA CYS A 91 -4.81 -11.53 3.68
C CYS A 91 -6.04 -10.67 3.29
N HIS A 92 -5.96 -9.92 2.18
CA HIS A 92 -7.10 -9.13 1.71
C HIS A 92 -8.23 -9.99 1.13
N LEU A 93 -7.99 -11.27 0.82
CA LEU A 93 -9.05 -12.22 0.41
C LEU A 93 -10.06 -12.49 1.53
N ILE A 94 -9.74 -12.15 2.78
CA ILE A 94 -10.67 -12.29 3.91
C ILE A 94 -11.86 -11.34 3.76
N GLY A 95 -11.64 -10.14 3.21
CA GLY A 95 -12.65 -9.09 3.11
C GLY A 95 -12.97 -8.62 1.69
N HIS A 96 -12.17 -9.02 0.69
CA HIS A 96 -12.26 -8.48 -0.66
C HIS A 96 -12.21 -9.55 -1.76
N PRO A 97 -12.80 -9.27 -2.95
CA PRO A 97 -12.71 -10.16 -4.10
C PRO A 97 -11.26 -10.39 -4.58
N PRO A 98 -10.99 -11.50 -5.29
CA PRO A 98 -9.63 -11.82 -5.77
C PRO A 98 -8.95 -10.73 -6.58
N ALA A 99 -9.69 -9.99 -7.41
CA ALA A 99 -9.15 -8.91 -8.22
C ALA A 99 -8.62 -7.75 -7.36
N TRP A 100 -9.30 -7.43 -6.25
CA TRP A 100 -8.85 -6.43 -5.29
C TRP A 100 -7.58 -6.89 -4.58
N ALA A 101 -7.60 -8.11 -4.05
CA ALA A 101 -6.44 -8.69 -3.37
C ALA A 101 -5.21 -8.69 -4.29
N ALA A 102 -5.36 -9.10 -5.55
CA ALA A 102 -4.29 -9.07 -6.54
C ALA A 102 -3.75 -7.65 -6.78
N ALA A 103 -4.61 -6.63 -6.82
CA ALA A 103 -4.19 -5.24 -6.98
C ALA A 103 -3.31 -4.74 -5.83
N MET A 104 -3.41 -5.33 -4.62
CA MET A 104 -2.61 -4.93 -3.45
C MET A 104 -1.14 -5.34 -3.54
N VAL A 105 -0.77 -6.23 -4.47
CA VAL A 105 0.63 -6.68 -4.63
C VAL A 105 1.55 -5.50 -5.00
N LEU A 106 1.12 -4.66 -5.96
CA LEU A 106 1.93 -3.53 -6.44
C LEU A 106 2.22 -2.47 -5.37
N PRO A 107 1.22 -1.90 -4.65
CA PRO A 107 1.50 -0.96 -3.56
C PRO A 107 2.33 -1.62 -2.45
N SER A 108 2.07 -2.87 -2.09
CA SER A 108 2.87 -3.57 -1.09
C SER A 108 4.34 -3.70 -1.49
N LEU A 109 4.63 -4.01 -2.76
CA LEU A 109 6.00 -4.08 -3.27
C LEU A 109 6.72 -2.73 -3.14
N LEU A 110 6.01 -1.63 -3.40
CA LEU A 110 6.53 -0.28 -3.24
C LEU A 110 6.83 0.02 -1.77
N PHE A 111 5.93 -0.31 -0.84
CA PHE A 111 6.15 -0.11 0.59
C PHE A 111 7.36 -0.91 1.09
N GLY A 112 7.46 -2.18 0.68
CA GLY A 112 8.60 -3.03 1.00
C GLY A 112 9.93 -2.53 0.42
N LEU A 113 9.92 -1.86 -0.74
CA LEU A 113 11.10 -1.21 -1.31
C LEU A 113 11.57 -0.04 -0.44
N PHE A 114 10.64 0.79 0.07
CA PHE A 114 10.96 1.88 0.98
C PHE A 114 11.45 1.37 2.34
N TYR A 115 10.88 0.26 2.82
CA TYR A 115 11.36 -0.39 4.04
C TYR A 115 12.82 -0.84 3.89
N GLU A 116 13.18 -1.51 2.79
CA GLU A 116 14.53 -2.02 2.57
C GLU A 116 15.61 -0.92 2.49
N ARG A 117 15.27 0.27 1.97
CA ARG A 117 16.22 1.38 1.87
C ARG A 117 16.70 1.91 3.21
N GLY A 118 15.78 2.03 4.18
CA GLY A 118 16.05 2.69 5.45
C GLY A 118 15.98 1.79 6.67
N ARG A 119 15.41 0.58 6.53
CA ARG A 119 14.99 -0.30 7.63
C ARG A 119 14.15 0.43 8.68
N ARG A 120 13.34 1.39 8.22
CA ARG A 120 12.47 2.24 9.03
C ARG A 120 11.04 2.09 8.55
N LEU A 121 10.11 1.98 9.49
CA LEU A 121 8.69 1.83 9.19
C LEU A 121 8.02 3.14 8.76
N GLY A 122 8.57 4.30 9.15
CA GLY A 122 7.95 5.59 8.86
C GLY A 122 7.71 5.83 7.37
N GLY A 123 8.63 5.39 6.51
CA GLY A 123 8.46 5.54 5.07
C GLY A 123 7.30 4.73 4.49
N PRO A 124 7.31 3.40 4.66
CA PRO A 124 6.19 2.53 4.31
C PRO A 124 4.84 2.96 4.90
N ILE A 125 4.80 3.34 6.18
CA ILE A 125 3.55 3.78 6.85
C ILE A 125 2.98 5.02 6.17
N VAL A 126 3.81 6.03 5.87
CA VAL A 126 3.35 7.25 5.18
C VAL A 126 2.81 6.93 3.79
N LEU A 127 3.50 6.09 3.01
CA LEU A 127 3.01 5.71 1.69
C LEU A 127 1.69 4.94 1.77
N HIS A 128 1.59 3.99 2.69
CA HIS A 128 0.36 3.23 2.90
C HIS A 128 -0.81 4.14 3.29
N ALA A 129 -0.58 5.05 4.25
CA ALA A 129 -1.55 6.06 4.64
C ALA A 129 -2.03 6.92 3.45
N VAL A 130 -1.12 7.37 2.58
CA VAL A 130 -1.45 8.13 1.37
C VAL A 130 -2.33 7.32 0.41
N TYR A 131 -2.02 6.04 0.21
CA TYR A 131 -2.80 5.18 -0.69
C TYR A 131 -4.20 4.92 -0.14
N ASN A 132 -4.32 4.66 1.17
CA ASN A 132 -5.62 4.49 1.82
C ASN A 132 -6.44 5.78 1.81
N ALA A 133 -5.81 6.93 2.03
CA ALA A 133 -6.48 8.22 1.94
C ALA A 133 -6.97 8.51 0.52
N ALA A 134 -6.15 8.21 -0.50
CA ALA A 134 -6.55 8.36 -1.90
C ALA A 134 -7.73 7.42 -2.25
N TYR A 135 -7.67 6.15 -1.83
CA TYR A 135 -8.76 5.20 -1.97
C TYR A 135 -10.05 5.72 -1.35
N LEU A 136 -10.00 6.10 -0.07
CA LEU A 136 -11.16 6.59 0.69
C LEU A 136 -11.73 7.88 0.10
N ALA A 137 -10.89 8.82 -0.33
CA ALA A 137 -11.36 10.12 -0.79
C ALA A 137 -11.85 10.11 -2.25
N LEU A 138 -11.34 9.19 -3.09
CA LEU A 138 -11.57 9.23 -4.53
C LEU A 138 -12.54 8.17 -5.05
N LEU A 139 -12.77 7.07 -4.32
CA LEU A 139 -13.65 5.99 -4.77
C LEU A 139 -14.89 5.82 -3.90
N GLY A 140 -16.00 5.43 -4.54
CA GLY A 140 -17.22 5.03 -3.85
C GLY A 140 -17.98 3.95 -4.61
N ALA A 141 -18.94 3.29 -3.95
CA ALA A 141 -19.79 2.30 -4.59
C ALA A 141 -20.90 2.93 -5.43
N ILE A 142 -21.32 2.20 -6.47
CA ILE A 142 -22.50 2.53 -7.26
C ILE A 142 -23.75 2.28 -6.40
N GLY A 143 -24.52 3.33 -6.07
CA GLY A 143 -25.86 3.20 -5.46
C GLY A 143 -25.96 3.18 -3.92
N GLY A 144 -24.88 3.39 -3.17
CA GLY A 144 -24.90 3.48 -1.70
C GLY A 144 -24.03 4.61 -1.14
N PRO A 145 -24.10 4.92 0.17
CA PRO A 145 -23.06 5.74 0.79
C PRO A 145 -21.70 5.02 0.65
N ALA A 146 -20.61 5.79 0.71
CA ALA A 146 -19.25 5.25 0.62
C ALA A 146 -19.12 4.00 1.49
N LEU A 147 -18.70 2.88 0.89
CA LEU A 147 -18.52 1.63 1.60
C LEU A 147 -17.46 1.85 2.68
N LEU A 148 -17.91 1.98 3.93
CA LEU A 148 -17.09 1.58 5.06
C LEU A 148 -17.21 0.06 5.14
N PRO A 149 -16.10 -0.70 5.06
CA PRO A 149 -16.11 -2.06 5.58
C PRO A 149 -16.34 -2.04 7.09
#